data_AF-A0AAP5TA27-F1
#
_entry.id   AF-A0AAP5TA27-F1
#
_cell.length_a   1.000
_cell.length_b   1.000
_cell.length_c   1.000
_cell.angle_alpha   90.00
_cell.angle_beta   90.00
_cell.angle_gamma   90.00
#
_symmetry.space_group_name_H-M   'P 1'
#
loop_
_entity.id
_entity.type
_entity.pdbx_description
1 polymer ?
#
loop_
_entity_poly.entity_id
_entity_poly.type
_entity_poly.pdbx_seq_one_letter_code
_entity_poly.pdbx_strand_id
1 'polypeptide(L)'
;MKNASRPARRHLAAGALAAVALLGATGCSAVSPIATAIQYSPSDGINGQEQDFLSYRNLALVGDGESGPARLIGTVENTSGQDQTYTFQAEGGGSATLKVPAGESRKLEDEANTTVLEREGVWVGENLPVTVSGNGGTADLAVPLLSATQEQYRDLLPEGVEPSEEDLVGHLHEETHHYGEEH
;
A
#
# COMPACT_ATOMS: atom_id res chain seq x y z
N MET A 1 -43.47 53.95 34.58
CA MET A 1 -42.07 54.12 34.13
C MET A 1 -41.93 53.40 32.79
N LYS A 2 -41.76 54.14 31.67
CA LYS A 2 -41.62 53.52 30.34
C LYS A 2 -40.17 53.06 30.20
N ASN A 3 -39.92 51.75 30.32
CA ASN A 3 -38.61 51.18 30.02
C ASN A 3 -38.35 51.33 28.51
N ALA A 4 -37.59 52.36 28.14
CA ALA A 4 -37.03 52.49 26.81
C ALA A 4 -36.06 51.32 26.58
N SER A 5 -36.59 50.23 26.02
CA SER A 5 -35.82 49.12 25.48
C SER A 5 -34.83 49.70 24.46
N ARG A 6 -33.56 49.87 24.86
CA ARG A 6 -32.49 50.44 24.04
C ARG A 6 -32.23 49.51 22.85
N PRO A 7 -32.68 49.83 21.62
CA PRO A 7 -32.54 48.95 20.46
C PRO A 7 -31.06 48.62 20.20
N ALA A 8 -30.17 49.57 20.47
CA ALA A 8 -28.71 49.41 20.39
C ALA A 8 -28.17 48.19 21.18
N ARG A 9 -28.71 47.87 22.35
CA ARG A 9 -28.26 46.70 23.14
C ARG A 9 -28.69 45.37 22.52
N ARG A 10 -29.86 45.34 21.86
CA ARG A 10 -30.35 44.15 21.15
C ARG A 10 -29.56 43.90 19.87
N HIS A 11 -29.20 44.96 19.14
CA HIS A 11 -28.36 44.84 17.94
C HIS A 11 -26.94 44.34 18.27
N LEU A 12 -26.34 44.82 19.37
CA LEU A 12 -25.04 44.32 19.83
C LEU A 12 -25.09 42.85 20.24
N ALA A 13 -26.13 42.43 20.97
CA ALA A 13 -26.30 41.02 21.36
C ALA A 13 -26.52 40.10 20.14
N ALA A 14 -27.33 40.54 19.17
CA ALA A 14 -27.56 39.80 17.93
C ALA A 14 -26.29 39.67 17.08
N GLY A 15 -25.48 40.74 16.99
CA GLY A 15 -24.19 40.71 16.30
C GLY A 15 -23.19 39.76 16.94
N ALA A 16 -23.12 39.75 18.28
CA ALA A 16 -22.23 38.83 19.01
C ALA A 16 -22.63 37.35 18.80
N LEU A 17 -23.93 37.04 18.84
CA LEU A 17 -24.43 35.68 18.57
C LEU A 17 -24.14 35.24 17.13
N ALA A 18 -24.33 36.12 16.15
CA ALA A 18 -24.00 35.83 14.75
C ALA A 18 -22.50 35.55 14.56
N ALA A 19 -21.63 36.33 15.20
CA ALA A 19 -20.18 36.10 15.15
C ALA A 19 -19.79 34.75 15.77
N VAL A 20 -20.35 34.39 16.93
CA VAL A 20 -20.09 33.09 17.57
C VAL A 20 -20.61 31.94 16.71
N ALA A 21 -21.77 32.08 16.07
CA ALA A 21 -22.32 31.05 15.18
C ALA A 21 -21.44 30.85 13.93
N LEU A 22 -20.96 31.93 13.31
CA LEU A 22 -20.07 31.88 12.14
C LEU A 22 -18.69 31.29 12.50
N LEU A 23 -18.13 31.66 13.66
CA LEU A 23 -16.86 31.12 14.16
C LEU A 23 -16.99 29.65 14.59
N GLY A 24 -18.12 29.28 15.21
CA GLY A 24 -18.41 27.90 15.60
C GLY A 24 -18.62 26.98 14.39
N ALA A 25 -19.31 27.46 13.35
CA ALA A 25 -19.53 26.69 12.11
C ALA A 25 -18.23 26.48 11.31
N THR A 26 -17.33 27.46 11.29
CA THR A 26 -16.02 27.35 10.63
C THR A 26 -14.97 26.60 11.48
N GLY A 27 -15.22 26.45 12.78
CA GLY A 27 -14.34 25.74 13.72
C GLY A 27 -14.11 24.26 13.40
N CYS A 28 -15.05 23.59 12.71
CA CYS A 28 -14.87 22.19 12.29
C CYS A 28 -13.69 22.02 11.31
N SER A 29 -13.40 23.03 10.47
CA SER A 29 -12.24 22.99 9.55
C SER A 29 -10.90 23.12 10.27
N ALA A 30 -10.88 23.62 11.51
CA ALA A 30 -9.65 23.75 12.31
C ALA A 30 -9.27 22.44 13.04
N VAL A 31 -10.23 21.52 13.18
CA VAL A 31 -10.06 20.25 13.93
C VAL A 31 -10.14 19.03 13.01
N SER A 32 -10.65 19.18 11.79
CA SER A 32 -10.65 18.12 10.77
C SER A 32 -9.20 17.76 10.37
N PRO A 33 -8.85 16.47 10.29
CA PRO A 33 -7.58 16.06 9.73
C PRO A 33 -7.47 16.55 8.28
N ILE A 34 -6.33 17.13 7.93
CA ILE A 34 -6.02 17.49 6.55
C ILE A 34 -5.79 16.18 5.80
N ALA A 35 -6.69 15.81 4.87
CA ALA A 35 -6.63 14.54 4.17
C ALA A 35 -5.28 14.32 3.45
N THR A 36 -4.64 15.37 2.93
CA THR A 36 -3.31 15.29 2.30
C THR A 36 -2.15 15.10 3.28
N ALA A 37 -2.37 15.28 4.58
CA ALA A 37 -1.38 15.01 5.62
C ALA A 37 -1.38 13.54 6.07
N ILE A 38 -2.37 12.76 5.64
CA ILE A 38 -2.42 11.32 5.92
C ILE A 38 -1.31 10.65 5.11
N GLN A 39 -0.28 10.19 5.79
CA GLN A 39 0.81 9.45 5.18
C GLN A 39 0.28 8.08 4.72
N TYR A 40 0.35 7.81 3.43
CA TYR A 40 0.10 6.51 2.85
C TYR A 40 1.19 6.21 1.82
N SER A 41 1.32 4.95 1.42
CA SER A 41 2.20 4.56 0.33
C SER A 41 1.42 4.62 -0.98
N PRO A 42 1.67 5.58 -1.89
CA PRO A 42 1.05 5.60 -3.21
C PRO A 42 1.72 4.58 -4.14
N SER A 43 1.78 3.32 -3.72
CA SER A 43 2.42 2.22 -4.43
C SER A 43 1.65 0.93 -4.20
N ASP A 44 1.78 -0.01 -5.13
CA ASP A 44 1.09 -1.30 -5.08
C ASP A 44 1.70 -2.25 -4.03
N GLY A 45 2.94 -1.98 -3.60
CA GLY A 45 3.61 -2.65 -2.50
C GLY A 45 3.61 -1.88 -1.19
N ILE A 46 4.13 -2.53 -0.15
CA ILE A 46 4.27 -1.96 1.19
C ILE A 46 5.61 -1.22 1.37
N ASN A 47 5.61 -0.18 2.19
CA ASN A 47 6.80 0.53 2.65
C ASN A 47 6.96 0.31 4.15
N GLY A 48 8.19 0.12 4.63
CA GLY A 48 8.40 -0.03 6.06
C GLY A 48 9.86 -0.02 6.48
N GLN A 49 10.03 -0.07 7.80
CA GLN A 49 11.31 -0.24 8.45
C GLN A 49 11.07 -1.03 9.73
N GLU A 50 11.68 -2.20 9.83
CA GLU A 50 11.57 -3.11 10.95
C GLU A 50 12.78 -2.93 11.85
N GLN A 51 12.59 -2.17 12.92
CA GLN A 51 13.64 -1.80 13.87
C GLN A 51 14.86 -1.22 13.11
N ASP A 52 16.05 -1.73 13.41
CA ASP A 52 17.31 -1.30 12.79
C ASP A 52 17.85 -2.30 11.75
N PHE A 53 17.12 -3.40 11.46
CA PHE A 53 17.68 -4.49 10.66
C PHE A 53 17.16 -4.59 9.23
N LEU A 54 15.94 -4.12 8.93
CA LEU A 54 15.35 -4.26 7.60
C LEU A 54 14.62 -2.97 7.25
N SER A 55 14.97 -2.36 6.12
CA SER A 55 14.12 -1.34 5.50
C SER A 55 13.73 -1.77 4.10
N TYR A 56 12.49 -1.49 3.71
CA TYR A 56 11.97 -1.88 2.41
C TYR A 56 11.07 -0.80 1.83
N ARG A 57 11.06 -0.73 0.50
CA ARG A 57 10.26 0.22 -0.27
C ARG A 57 9.56 -0.49 -1.43
N ASN A 58 8.26 -0.24 -1.56
CA ASN A 58 7.38 -0.82 -2.56
C ASN A 58 7.54 -2.35 -2.65
N LEU A 59 7.61 -3.03 -1.49
CA LEU A 59 7.76 -4.48 -1.44
C LEU A 59 6.44 -5.13 -1.81
N ALA A 60 6.44 -5.94 -2.87
CA ALA A 60 5.30 -6.72 -3.33
C ALA A 60 5.78 -8.03 -3.93
N LEU A 61 4.84 -8.91 -4.25
CA LEU A 61 5.06 -10.15 -4.99
C LEU A 61 4.34 -10.07 -6.33
N VAL A 62 4.91 -10.65 -7.38
CA VAL A 62 4.26 -10.82 -8.68
C VAL A 62 4.18 -12.31 -8.98
N GLY A 63 2.98 -12.79 -9.28
CA GLY A 63 2.73 -14.18 -9.62
C GLY A 63 1.38 -14.34 -10.31
N ASP A 64 0.92 -15.58 -10.42
CA ASP A 64 -0.42 -15.87 -10.93
C ASP A 64 -1.10 -17.00 -10.17
N GLY A 65 -2.43 -17.05 -10.25
CA GLY A 65 -3.27 -18.10 -9.64
C GLY A 65 -3.20 -18.21 -8.11
N GLU A 66 -3.60 -19.38 -7.59
CA GLU A 66 -3.70 -19.68 -6.16
C GLU A 66 -2.41 -20.21 -5.52
N SER A 67 -1.47 -20.75 -6.31
CA SER A 67 -0.25 -21.38 -5.79
C SER A 67 0.82 -21.41 -6.87
N GLY A 68 2.07 -21.61 -6.45
CA GLY A 68 3.24 -21.64 -7.33
C GLY A 68 4.21 -20.49 -7.02
N PRO A 69 5.18 -20.25 -7.93
CA PRO A 69 6.22 -19.27 -7.68
C PRO A 69 5.68 -17.83 -7.77
N ALA A 70 6.20 -16.97 -6.89
CA ALA A 70 5.92 -15.54 -6.86
C ALA A 70 7.23 -14.77 -6.69
N ARG A 71 7.50 -13.81 -7.56
CA ARG A 71 8.72 -12.98 -7.57
C ARG A 71 8.54 -11.79 -6.63
N LEU A 72 9.46 -11.59 -5.70
CA LEU A 72 9.54 -10.36 -4.92
C LEU A 72 10.00 -9.20 -5.81
N ILE A 73 9.36 -8.05 -5.66
CA ILE A 73 9.70 -6.79 -6.32
C ILE A 73 9.83 -5.66 -5.29
N GLY A 74 10.49 -4.57 -5.68
CA GLY A 74 10.73 -3.42 -4.81
C GLY A 74 12.18 -3.32 -4.37
N THR A 75 12.43 -2.55 -3.31
CA THR A 75 13.79 -2.30 -2.80
C THR A 75 13.93 -2.77 -1.37
N VAL A 76 15.01 -3.49 -1.09
CA VAL A 76 15.43 -3.87 0.27
C VAL A 76 16.73 -3.15 0.59
N GLU A 77 16.78 -2.47 1.72
CA GLU A 77 17.91 -1.67 2.18
C GLU A 77 18.44 -2.21 3.51
N ASN A 78 19.76 -2.36 3.57
CA ASN A 78 20.49 -2.70 4.78
C ASN A 78 21.11 -1.45 5.39
N THR A 79 20.42 -0.87 6.38
CA THR A 79 20.88 0.31 7.10
C THR A 79 21.97 0.02 8.13
N SER A 80 22.37 -1.25 8.30
CA SER A 80 23.40 -1.64 9.27
C SER A 80 24.81 -1.46 8.72
N GLY A 81 25.79 -1.44 9.62
CA GLY A 81 27.21 -1.34 9.27
C GLY A 81 27.87 -2.67 8.86
N GLN A 82 27.11 -3.74 8.65
CA GLN A 82 27.62 -5.08 8.30
C GLN A 82 26.83 -5.67 7.14
N ASP A 83 27.46 -6.52 6.32
CA ASP A 83 26.78 -7.28 5.27
C ASP A 83 25.65 -8.13 5.87
N GLN A 84 24.47 -8.08 5.27
CA GLN A 84 23.31 -8.88 5.69
C GLN A 84 22.86 -9.84 4.60
N THR A 85 22.33 -10.98 5.04
CA THR A 85 21.55 -11.88 4.19
C THR A 85 20.17 -11.98 4.81
N TYR A 86 19.16 -11.47 4.09
CA TYR A 86 17.77 -11.59 4.49
C TYR A 86 17.20 -12.89 3.96
N THR A 87 16.49 -13.62 4.81
CA THR A 87 15.70 -14.79 4.41
C THR A 87 14.23 -14.42 4.46
N PHE A 88 13.55 -14.52 3.31
CA PHE A 88 12.11 -14.35 3.18
C PHE A 88 11.48 -15.74 3.16
N GLN A 89 10.50 -15.98 4.01
CA GLN A 89 9.78 -17.25 4.09
C GLN A 89 8.28 -16.99 3.91
N ALA A 90 7.71 -17.55 2.85
CA ALA A 90 6.26 -17.52 2.64
C ALA A 90 5.56 -18.44 3.66
N GLU A 91 4.47 -17.98 4.26
CA GLU A 91 3.63 -18.85 5.09
C GLU A 91 3.08 -20.02 4.26
N GLY A 92 3.25 -21.25 4.76
CA GLY A 92 2.85 -22.46 4.06
C GLY A 92 3.68 -22.81 2.82
N GLY A 93 4.59 -21.93 2.38
CA GLY A 93 5.37 -22.08 1.15
C GLY A 93 6.88 -22.23 1.36
N GLY A 94 7.65 -21.76 0.39
CA GLY A 94 9.11 -21.81 0.36
C GLY A 94 9.80 -20.55 0.91
N SER A 95 11.13 -20.60 0.95
CA SER A 95 11.97 -19.46 1.29
C SER A 95 12.98 -19.10 0.21
N ALA A 96 13.41 -17.85 0.22
CA ALA A 96 14.47 -17.33 -0.62
C ALA A 96 15.35 -16.35 0.17
N THR A 97 16.59 -16.17 -0.29
CA THR A 97 17.57 -15.31 0.38
C THR A 97 18.05 -14.18 -0.51
N LEU A 98 18.24 -13.00 0.07
CA LEU A 98 18.81 -11.83 -0.59
C LEU A 98 20.00 -11.31 0.21
N LYS A 99 21.18 -11.22 -0.43
CA LYS A 99 22.35 -10.57 0.17
C LYS A 99 22.33 -9.07 -0.11
N VAL A 100 22.43 -8.26 0.94
CA VAL A 100 22.51 -6.81 0.88
C VAL A 100 23.72 -6.32 1.69
N PRO A 101 24.77 -5.78 1.05
CA PRO A 101 25.93 -5.26 1.75
C PRO A 101 25.61 -4.13 2.73
N ALA A 102 26.55 -3.86 3.63
CA ALA A 102 26.42 -2.78 4.62
C ALA A 102 26.12 -1.42 3.97
N GLY A 103 25.05 -0.75 4.42
CA GLY A 103 24.68 0.59 3.93
C GLY A 103 24.23 0.64 2.47
N GLU A 104 23.95 -0.50 1.84
CA GLU A 104 23.49 -0.58 0.46
C GLU A 104 22.02 -0.98 0.37
N SER A 105 21.44 -0.79 -0.81
CA SER A 105 20.14 -1.32 -1.19
C SER A 105 20.24 -2.28 -2.38
N ARG A 106 19.23 -3.13 -2.53
CA ARG A 106 19.03 -4.01 -3.67
C ARG A 106 17.64 -3.77 -4.24
N LYS A 107 17.59 -3.50 -5.53
CA LYS A 107 16.37 -3.45 -6.31
C LYS A 107 16.09 -4.86 -6.84
N LEU A 108 14.93 -5.42 -6.50
CA LEU A 108 14.57 -6.82 -6.74
C LEU A 108 14.14 -7.09 -8.20
N GLU A 109 13.81 -6.04 -8.92
CA GLU A 109 13.53 -6.07 -10.36
C GLU A 109 14.80 -6.27 -11.20
N ASP A 110 15.98 -5.95 -10.64
CA ASP A 110 17.26 -6.21 -11.31
C ASP A 110 17.52 -7.73 -11.36
N GLU A 111 17.93 -8.25 -12.52
CA GLU A 111 18.13 -9.69 -12.74
C GLU A 111 19.05 -10.34 -11.70
N ALA A 112 20.09 -9.63 -11.26
CA ALA A 112 21.06 -10.11 -10.27
C ALA A 112 20.47 -10.31 -8.86
N ASN A 113 19.30 -9.73 -8.58
CA ASN A 113 18.64 -9.73 -7.28
C ASN A 113 17.29 -10.43 -7.32
N THR A 114 16.95 -11.09 -8.43
CA THR A 114 15.71 -11.84 -8.59
C THR A 114 15.55 -12.81 -7.43
N THR A 115 14.47 -12.62 -6.67
CA THR A 115 14.15 -13.41 -5.49
C THR A 115 12.73 -13.96 -5.69
N VAL A 116 12.59 -15.28 -5.71
CA VAL A 116 11.32 -15.96 -5.99
C VAL A 116 10.98 -16.87 -4.81
N LEU A 117 9.74 -16.79 -4.34
CA LEU A 117 9.20 -17.64 -3.28
C LEU A 117 8.20 -18.62 -3.89
N GLU A 118 8.26 -19.88 -3.46
CA GLU A 118 7.14 -20.80 -3.65
C GLU A 118 6.03 -20.45 -2.66
N ARG A 119 4.80 -20.48 -3.13
CA ARG A 119 3.62 -20.04 -2.38
C ARG A 119 2.50 -21.06 -2.50
N GLU A 120 1.73 -21.24 -1.43
CA GLU A 120 0.60 -22.16 -1.40
C GLU A 120 -0.65 -21.46 -0.85
N GLY A 121 -1.81 -21.69 -1.48
CA GLY A 121 -3.12 -21.32 -0.92
C GLY A 121 -3.40 -19.83 -0.72
N VAL A 122 -2.90 -18.96 -1.61
CA VAL A 122 -3.15 -17.50 -1.57
C VAL A 122 -3.50 -17.01 -2.99
N TRP A 123 -4.55 -16.23 -3.18
CA TRP A 123 -4.87 -15.74 -4.53
C TRP A 123 -4.15 -14.44 -4.84
N VAL A 124 -3.85 -14.21 -6.13
CA VAL A 124 -3.46 -12.86 -6.58
C VAL A 124 -4.53 -11.84 -6.21
N GLY A 125 -4.11 -10.65 -5.77
CA GLY A 125 -4.97 -9.63 -5.16
C GLY A 125 -5.04 -9.72 -3.62
N GLU A 126 -4.60 -10.83 -3.02
CA GLU A 126 -4.47 -10.96 -1.56
C GLU A 126 -3.08 -10.58 -1.06
N ASN A 127 -2.89 -10.60 0.27
CA ASN A 127 -1.58 -10.42 0.88
C ASN A 127 -1.02 -11.78 1.30
N LEU A 128 0.18 -12.13 0.83
CA LEU A 128 0.93 -13.28 1.31
C LEU A 128 1.66 -12.91 2.61
N PRO A 129 1.43 -13.64 3.72
CA PRO A 129 2.25 -13.49 4.91
C PRO A 129 3.67 -14.00 4.65
N VAL A 130 4.65 -13.12 4.85
CA VAL A 130 6.08 -13.39 4.65
C VAL A 130 6.84 -13.05 5.91
N THR A 131 7.47 -14.05 6.51
CA THR A 131 8.41 -13.83 7.61
C THR A 131 9.80 -13.52 7.04
N VAL A 132 10.35 -12.37 7.42
CA VAL A 132 11.70 -11.95 7.04
C VAL A 132 12.63 -12.04 8.24
N SER A 133 13.78 -12.69 8.07
CA SER A 133 14.82 -12.76 9.10
C SER A 133 16.17 -12.28 8.58
N GLY A 134 16.92 -11.56 9.41
CA GLY A 134 18.22 -11.00 9.07
C GLY A 134 18.80 -10.20 10.24
N ASN A 135 20.13 -10.11 10.36
CA ASN A 135 20.80 -9.38 11.45
C ASN A 135 20.35 -9.78 12.89
N GLY A 136 19.91 -11.03 13.09
CA GLY A 136 19.36 -11.49 14.38
C GLY A 136 17.94 -10.99 14.71
N GLY A 137 17.30 -10.24 13.82
CA GLY A 137 15.90 -9.82 13.89
C GLY A 137 14.99 -10.67 13.00
N THR A 138 13.70 -10.64 13.33
CA THR A 138 12.61 -11.26 12.55
C THR A 138 11.44 -10.28 12.48
N ALA A 139 10.75 -10.23 11.34
CA ALA A 139 9.53 -9.45 11.14
C ALA A 139 8.54 -10.23 10.27
N ASP A 140 7.25 -10.10 10.58
CA ASP A 140 6.17 -10.68 9.80
C ASP A 140 5.51 -9.59 8.95
N LEU A 141 5.53 -9.78 7.63
CA LEU A 141 5.03 -8.81 6.65
C LEU A 141 3.81 -9.39 5.94
N ALA A 142 2.76 -8.59 5.77
CA ALA A 142 1.66 -8.89 4.86
C ALA A 142 1.99 -8.29 3.48
N VAL A 143 2.59 -9.08 2.59
CA VAL A 143 3.12 -8.60 1.30
C VAL A 143 2.05 -8.76 0.20
N PRO A 144 1.63 -7.68 -0.48
CA PRO A 144 0.64 -7.77 -1.56
C PRO A 144 1.12 -8.68 -2.70
N LEU A 145 0.25 -9.57 -3.16
CA LEU A 145 0.48 -10.42 -4.32
C LEU A 145 -0.25 -9.83 -5.54
N LEU A 146 0.53 -9.31 -6.47
CA LEU A 146 0.06 -8.64 -7.67
C LEU A 146 -0.08 -9.64 -8.82
N SER A 147 -1.14 -9.44 -9.61
CA SER A 147 -1.44 -10.25 -10.79
C SER A 147 -0.78 -9.68 -12.04
N ALA A 148 -0.31 -10.59 -12.89
CA ALA A 148 0.14 -10.28 -14.25
C ALA A 148 -1.00 -9.94 -15.23
N THR A 149 -2.26 -9.91 -14.79
CA THR A 149 -3.35 -9.30 -15.55
C THR A 149 -3.10 -7.83 -15.88
N GLN A 150 -2.35 -7.14 -15.02
CA GLN A 150 -1.90 -5.79 -15.27
C GLN A 150 -0.65 -5.82 -16.16
N GLU A 151 -0.71 -5.14 -17.31
CA GLU A 151 0.34 -5.18 -18.34
C GLU A 151 1.74 -4.89 -17.79
N GLN A 152 1.86 -3.96 -16.84
CA GLN A 152 3.12 -3.57 -16.25
C GLN A 152 3.82 -4.65 -15.39
N TYR A 153 3.11 -5.72 -15.01
CA TYR A 153 3.66 -6.80 -14.17
C TYR A 153 3.98 -8.09 -14.94
N ARG A 154 3.62 -8.17 -16.22
CA ARG A 154 3.77 -9.40 -17.03
C ARG A 154 5.23 -9.81 -17.18
N ASP A 155 6.12 -8.85 -17.41
CA ASP A 155 7.56 -9.08 -17.55
C ASP A 155 8.25 -9.45 -16.22
N LEU A 156 7.53 -9.35 -15.10
CA LEU A 156 8.03 -9.66 -13.76
C LEU A 156 7.55 -11.02 -13.25
N LEU A 157 6.78 -11.75 -14.06
CA LEU A 157 6.41 -13.13 -13.73
C LEU A 157 7.65 -14.01 -13.57
N PRO A 158 7.68 -14.93 -12.59
CA PRO A 158 8.71 -15.96 -12.52
C PRO A 158 8.74 -16.81 -13.79
N GLU A 159 9.93 -17.31 -14.14
CA GLU A 159 10.08 -18.22 -15.28
C GLU A 159 9.14 -19.43 -15.16
N GLY A 160 8.44 -19.74 -16.26
CA GLY A 160 7.51 -20.86 -16.32
C GLY A 160 6.12 -20.59 -15.75
N VAL A 161 5.84 -19.36 -15.28
CA VAL A 161 4.48 -18.89 -14.97
C VAL A 161 3.95 -18.12 -16.16
N GLU A 162 2.79 -18.53 -16.66
CA GLU A 162 2.07 -17.82 -17.71
C GLU A 162 0.79 -17.23 -17.10
N PRO A 163 0.42 -15.99 -17.48
CA PRO A 163 -0.83 -15.40 -17.04
C PRO A 163 -2.01 -16.20 -17.60
N SER A 164 -3.01 -16.46 -16.78
CA SER A 164 -4.23 -17.13 -17.20
C SER A 164 -4.95 -16.34 -18.32
N GLU A 165 -5.26 -16.99 -19.45
CA GLU A 165 -5.94 -16.34 -20.58
C GLU A 165 -7.36 -15.88 -20.24
N GLU A 166 -8.04 -16.59 -19.33
CA GLU A 166 -9.37 -16.21 -18.83
C GLU A 166 -9.29 -14.91 -18.05
N ASP A 167 -8.29 -14.76 -17.18
CA ASP A 167 -8.11 -13.55 -16.41
C ASP A 167 -7.75 -12.38 -17.33
N LEU A 168 -6.85 -12.56 -18.30
CA LEU A 168 -6.43 -11.53 -19.27
C LEU A 168 -7.55 -10.99 -20.17
N VAL A 169 -8.57 -11.80 -20.46
CA VAL A 169 -9.67 -11.43 -21.36
C VAL A 169 -10.91 -10.96 -20.57
N GLY A 170 -11.03 -11.33 -19.29
CA GLY A 170 -12.17 -10.97 -18.45
C GLY A 170 -12.41 -9.46 -18.31
N HIS A 171 -11.35 -8.65 -18.29
CA HIS A 171 -11.46 -7.17 -18.23
C HIS A 171 -11.60 -6.48 -19.59
N LEU A 172 -11.50 -7.23 -20.69
CA LEU A 172 -11.75 -6.73 -22.06
C LEU A 172 -13.22 -6.84 -22.47
N HIS A 173 -14.07 -7.46 -21.65
CA HIS A 173 -15.51 -7.30 -21.80
C HIS A 173 -15.87 -5.88 -21.37
N GLU A 174 -15.85 -4.97 -22.35
CA GLU A 174 -16.51 -3.68 -22.27
C GLU A 174 -17.94 -3.95 -21.81
N GLU A 175 -18.25 -3.66 -20.54
CA GLU A 175 -19.63 -3.46 -20.12
C GLU A 175 -20.14 -2.31 -20.97
N THR A 176 -20.70 -2.64 -22.13
CA THR A 176 -21.58 -1.75 -22.86
C THR A 176 -22.79 -1.56 -21.98
N HIS A 177 -22.67 -0.66 -20.99
CA HIS A 177 -23.80 -0.12 -20.27
C HIS A 177 -24.65 0.57 -21.33
N HIS A 178 -25.68 -0.14 -21.79
CA HIS A 178 -26.76 0.43 -22.58
C HIS A 178 -27.39 1.53 -21.72
N TYR A 179 -26.94 2.77 -21.91
CA TYR A 179 -27.60 3.94 -21.36
C TYR A 179 -28.98 4.02 -22.03
N GLY A 180 -30.02 4.01 -21.21
CA GLY A 180 -31.39 3.65 -21.58
C GLY A 180 -31.93 4.32 -22.84
N GLU A 181 -32.52 3.50 -23.71
CA GLU A 181 -33.58 3.95 -24.61
C GLU A 181 -34.91 3.86 -23.84
N GLU A 182 -35.27 4.94 -23.15
CA GLU A 182 -36.67 5.24 -22.86
C GLU A 182 -37.07 6.47 -23.68
N HIS A 183 -37.73 6.24 -24.83
CA HIS A 183 -38.60 7.20 -25.49
C HIS A 183 -39.80 6.49 -26.13
#